data_AF-A0AA45HH70-F1
#
_entry.id   AF-A0AA45HH70-F1
#
_cell.length_a   1.000
_cell.length_b   1.000
_cell.length_c   1.000
_cell.angle_alpha   90.00
_cell.angle_beta   90.00
_cell.angle_gamma   90.00
#
_symmetry.space_group_name_H-M   'P 1'
#
loop_
_entity.id
_entity.type
_entity.pdbx_description
1 polymer ?
#
loop_
_entity_poly.entity_id
_entity_poly.type
_entity_poly.pdbx_seq_one_letter_code
_entity_poly.pdbx_strand_id
1 'polypeptide(L)'
;MSEIRTRQRLSRDARHTQLIEMAWQIIREEGTEALTLGRLAERAGVTKPVVYDHFTSRSGLLAALYHEYEVRQNRKMDEAIARTQPELLPLAAVIADAYIECVLLQGREMPNVMAALTGTPELEKLRQDYAMEFISKCRTLFAPLHSDNALRDAALWAMFGAAEGLSWAVTMGAIDAAQAKAELRDAIVGMVEKR
;
A
#
# COMPACT_ATOMS: atom_id res chain seq x y z
N MET A 1 21.34 19.67 41.38
CA MET A 1 22.17 19.06 40.33
C MET A 1 21.23 18.63 39.21
N SER A 2 21.21 19.37 38.09
CA SER A 2 20.36 19.06 36.94
C SER A 2 21.15 18.15 36.00
N GLU A 3 20.76 16.88 35.91
CA GLU A 3 21.31 15.97 34.91
C GLU A 3 20.90 16.46 33.52
N ILE A 4 21.88 16.91 32.75
CA ILE A 4 21.73 17.15 31.32
C ILE A 4 21.54 15.76 30.71
N ARG A 5 20.29 15.35 30.49
CA ARG A 5 19.97 14.22 29.60
C ARG A 5 20.47 14.59 28.21
N THR A 6 21.67 14.15 27.86
CA THR A 6 22.22 14.25 26.51
C THR A 6 21.21 13.56 25.59
N ARG A 7 20.43 14.35 24.82
CA ARG A 7 19.49 13.81 23.83
C ARG A 7 20.32 12.99 22.85
N GLN A 8 20.26 11.67 23.00
CA GLN A 8 20.96 10.74 22.13
C GLN A 8 20.45 10.98 20.70
N ARG A 9 21.38 11.26 19.78
CA ARG A 9 21.04 11.56 18.39
C ARG A 9 20.46 10.30 17.76
N LEU A 10 19.18 10.34 17.40
CA LEU A 10 18.53 9.24 16.67
C LEU A 10 19.30 8.96 15.37
N SER A 11 19.31 7.69 14.95
CA SER A 11 19.71 7.33 13.59
C SER A 11 18.75 7.98 12.57
N ARG A 12 19.18 8.06 11.31
CA ARG A 12 18.35 8.60 10.24
C ARG A 12 17.03 7.82 10.12
N ASP A 13 17.08 6.50 10.18
CA ASP A 13 15.88 5.66 10.06
C ASP A 13 14.94 5.81 11.25
N ALA A 14 15.48 5.80 12.49
CA ALA A 14 14.67 6.04 13.68
C ALA A 14 14.00 7.43 13.65
N ARG A 15 14.69 8.43 13.09
CA ARG A 15 14.10 9.76 12.87
C ARG A 15 12.98 9.70 11.83
N HIS A 16 13.19 9.01 10.71
CA HIS A 16 12.19 8.87 9.67
C HIS A 16 10.91 8.22 10.22
N THR A 17 11.03 7.10 10.94
CA THR A 17 9.90 6.42 11.60
C THR A 17 9.16 7.35 12.55
N GLN A 18 9.89 8.09 13.40
CA GLN A 18 9.28 9.07 14.31
C GLN A 18 8.48 10.14 13.54
N LEU A 19 9.03 10.67 12.45
CA LEU A 19 8.36 11.71 11.66
C LEU A 19 7.09 11.16 10.98
N ILE A 20 7.13 9.93 10.47
CA ILE A 20 5.97 9.23 9.90
C ILE A 20 4.87 9.04 10.96
N GLU A 21 5.22 8.60 12.17
CA GLU A 21 4.27 8.44 13.27
C GLU A 21 3.60 9.76 13.66
N MET A 22 4.39 10.85 13.76
CA MET A 22 3.89 12.18 14.07
C MET A 22 2.99 12.73 12.95
N ALA A 23 3.36 12.50 11.69
CA ALA A 23 2.54 12.90 10.54
C ALA A 23 1.17 12.20 10.57
N TRP A 24 1.14 10.91 10.89
CA TRP A 24 -0.12 10.18 11.09
C TRP A 24 -0.95 10.72 12.26
N GLN A 25 -0.32 11.17 13.35
CA GLN A 25 -1.03 11.82 14.46
C GLN A 25 -1.67 13.14 14.02
N ILE A 26 -0.93 13.98 13.28
CA ILE A 26 -1.47 15.23 12.73
C ILE A 26 -2.66 14.95 11.82
N ILE A 27 -2.58 13.97 10.92
CA ILE A 27 -3.70 13.63 10.04
C ILE A 27 -4.93 13.21 10.85
N ARG A 28 -4.75 12.40 11.90
CA ARG A 28 -5.87 11.93 12.74
C ARG A 28 -6.51 13.04 13.57
N GLU A 29 -5.71 13.96 14.10
CA GLU A 29 -6.15 15.00 15.03
C GLU A 29 -6.62 16.27 14.31
N GLU A 30 -5.95 16.65 13.23
CA GLU A 30 -6.08 17.95 12.56
C GLU A 30 -6.47 17.84 11.07
N GLY A 31 -6.42 16.63 10.49
CA GLY A 31 -6.76 16.36 9.08
C GLY A 31 -5.56 16.45 8.12
N THR A 32 -5.73 15.89 6.92
CA THR A 32 -4.66 15.81 5.90
C THR A 32 -4.17 17.17 5.41
N GLU A 33 -5.03 18.19 5.38
CA GLU A 33 -4.65 19.55 4.96
C GLU A 33 -3.73 20.26 5.96
N ALA A 34 -3.85 19.95 7.25
CA ALA A 34 -2.95 20.49 8.27
C ALA A 34 -1.52 19.94 8.14
N LEU A 35 -1.33 18.81 7.45
CA LEU A 35 -0.02 18.19 7.31
C LEU A 35 0.86 18.97 6.33
N THR A 36 1.79 19.73 6.90
CA THR A 36 2.88 20.42 6.18
C THR A 36 4.23 20.07 6.82
N LEU A 37 5.33 20.25 6.06
CA LEU A 37 6.68 20.03 6.60
C LEU A 37 6.98 20.92 7.82
N GLY A 38 6.46 22.15 7.82
CA GLY A 38 6.57 23.07 8.96
C GLY A 38 5.81 22.57 10.18
N ARG A 39 4.54 22.19 10.00
CA ARG A 39 3.70 21.66 11.09
C ARG A 39 4.29 20.37 11.67
N LEU A 40 4.82 19.51 10.82
CA LEU A 40 5.51 18.29 11.24
C LEU A 40 6.77 18.60 12.07
N ALA A 41 7.57 19.58 11.66
CA ALA A 41 8.76 19.99 12.42
C ALA A 41 8.38 20.49 13.83
N GLU A 42 7.35 21.35 13.91
CA GLU A 42 6.81 21.85 15.18
C GLU A 42 6.33 20.70 16.08
N ARG A 43 5.50 19.80 15.54
CA ARG A 43 4.94 18.66 16.29
C ARG A 43 6.01 17.68 16.76
N ALA A 44 7.04 17.44 15.95
CA ALA A 44 8.13 16.54 16.28
C ALA A 44 9.21 17.19 17.18
N GLY A 45 9.13 18.50 17.43
CA GLY A 45 10.11 19.24 18.23
C GLY A 45 11.50 19.26 17.59
N VAL A 46 11.57 19.30 16.26
CA VAL A 46 12.82 19.37 15.48
C VAL A 46 12.87 20.65 14.66
N THR A 47 14.06 21.01 14.20
CA THR A 47 14.21 22.16 13.29
C THR A 47 13.68 21.80 11.91
N LYS A 48 13.18 22.81 11.16
CA LYS A 48 12.69 22.60 9.79
C LYS A 48 13.71 21.84 8.91
N PRO A 49 15.01 22.20 8.84
CA PRO A 49 15.98 21.50 8.01
C PRO A 49 16.00 19.97 8.22
N VAL A 50 15.85 19.49 9.46
CA VAL A 50 15.80 18.05 9.74
C VAL A 50 14.65 17.37 8.99
N VAL A 51 13.48 18.01 8.90
CA VAL A 51 12.33 17.46 8.17
C VAL A 51 12.56 17.51 6.66
N TYR A 52 13.15 18.60 6.15
CA TYR A 52 13.49 18.74 4.73
C TYR A 52 14.56 17.72 4.26
N ASP A 53 15.44 17.26 5.16
CA ASP A 53 16.41 16.19 4.86
C ASP A 53 15.74 14.81 4.65
N HIS A 54 14.50 14.64 5.13
CA HIS A 54 13.72 13.42 4.98
C HIS A 54 12.66 13.53 3.88
N PHE A 55 12.04 14.70 3.70
CA PHE A 55 10.92 14.89 2.78
C PHE A 55 11.11 16.19 1.99
N THR A 56 11.20 16.07 0.67
CA THR A 56 11.45 17.20 -0.24
C THR A 56 10.25 18.12 -0.40
N SER A 57 9.04 17.60 -0.22
CA SER A 57 7.78 18.33 -0.41
C SER A 57 6.65 17.73 0.45
N ARG A 58 5.50 18.42 0.51
CA ARG A 58 4.27 17.87 1.13
C ARG A 58 3.81 16.61 0.39
N SER A 59 3.85 16.61 -0.95
CA SER A 59 3.53 15.42 -1.75
C SER A 59 4.49 14.27 -1.44
N GLY A 60 5.80 14.53 -1.29
CA GLY A 60 6.79 13.54 -0.89
C GLY A 60 6.55 12.95 0.50
N LEU A 61 6.12 13.79 1.46
CA LEU A 61 5.70 13.31 2.79
C LEU A 61 4.45 12.42 2.72
N LEU A 62 3.41 12.86 2.00
CA LEU A 62 2.19 12.08 1.83
C LEU A 62 2.46 10.75 1.10
N ALA A 63 3.33 10.77 0.09
CA ALA A 63 3.77 9.58 -0.63
C ALA A 63 4.51 8.60 0.30
N ALA A 64 5.37 9.09 1.20
CA ALA A 64 6.03 8.23 2.18
C ALA A 64 5.04 7.60 3.17
N LEU A 65 3.99 8.32 3.58
CA LEU A 65 2.92 7.77 4.41
C LEU A 65 2.13 6.66 3.69
N TYR A 66 1.83 6.88 2.41
CA TYR A 66 1.16 5.90 1.56
C TYR A 66 2.01 4.63 1.40
N HIS A 67 3.30 4.79 1.08
CA HIS A 67 4.24 3.67 0.95
C HIS A 67 4.32 2.83 2.24
N GLU A 68 4.45 3.46 3.41
CA GLU A 68 4.49 2.76 4.70
C GLU A 68 3.20 1.93 4.94
N TYR A 69 2.05 2.47 4.51
CA TYR A 69 0.80 1.74 4.57
C TYR A 69 0.79 0.55 3.60
N GLU A 70 1.22 0.73 2.36
CA GLU A 70 1.32 -0.36 1.38
C GLU A 70 2.22 -1.49 1.88
N VAL A 71 3.42 -1.18 2.38
CA VAL A 71 4.34 -2.16 2.96
C VAL A 71 3.67 -2.98 4.06
N ARG A 72 2.88 -2.32 4.93
CA ARG A 72 2.15 -3.00 6.00
C ARG A 72 1.05 -3.91 5.48
N GLN A 73 0.32 -3.52 4.44
CA GLN A 73 -0.72 -4.37 3.85
C GLN A 73 -0.12 -5.53 3.06
N ASN A 74 0.95 -5.27 2.32
CA ASN A 74 1.69 -6.27 1.57
C ASN A 74 2.20 -7.39 2.50
N ARG A 75 2.74 -7.03 3.67
CA ARG A 75 3.14 -8.01 4.69
C ARG A 75 1.97 -8.88 5.17
N LYS A 76 0.79 -8.31 5.38
CA LYS A 76 -0.39 -9.10 5.80
C LYS A 76 -0.81 -10.09 4.71
N MET A 77 -0.77 -9.67 3.46
CA MET A 77 -1.05 -10.54 2.32
C MET A 77 -0.02 -11.68 2.24
N ASP A 78 1.28 -11.37 2.39
CA ASP A 78 2.33 -12.39 2.39
C ASP A 78 2.16 -13.41 3.53
N GLU A 79 1.81 -12.94 4.72
CA GLU A 79 1.51 -13.80 5.86
C GLU A 79 0.27 -14.69 5.62
N ALA A 80 -0.75 -14.17 4.93
CA ALA A 80 -1.94 -14.93 4.59
C ALA A 80 -1.64 -16.00 3.53
N ILE A 81 -0.88 -15.64 2.49
CA ILE A 81 -0.39 -16.56 1.45
C ILE A 81 0.44 -17.68 2.09
N ALA A 82 1.38 -17.35 2.98
CA ALA A 82 2.25 -18.33 3.64
C ALA A 82 1.51 -19.37 4.51
N ARG A 83 0.30 -19.03 5.00
CA ARG A 83 -0.57 -19.97 5.75
C ARG A 83 -1.53 -20.75 4.87
N THR A 84 -1.54 -20.50 3.56
CA THR A 84 -2.48 -21.09 2.61
C THR A 84 -1.82 -22.27 1.90
N GLN A 85 -2.62 -23.30 1.58
CA GLN A 85 -2.14 -24.44 0.82
C GLN A 85 -1.66 -23.99 -0.56
N PRO A 86 -0.54 -24.53 -1.09
CA PRO A 86 0.04 -24.12 -2.36
C PRO A 86 -0.74 -24.70 -3.57
N GLU A 87 -2.06 -24.53 -3.55
CA GLU A 87 -3.00 -24.97 -4.58
C GLU A 87 -3.64 -23.73 -5.21
N LEU A 88 -4.00 -23.83 -6.49
CA LEU A 88 -4.46 -22.68 -7.27
C LEU A 88 -5.67 -21.98 -6.65
N LEU A 89 -6.72 -22.73 -6.32
CA LEU A 89 -7.97 -22.14 -5.84
C LEU A 89 -7.82 -21.47 -4.45
N PRO A 90 -7.20 -22.11 -3.43
CA PRO A 90 -6.92 -21.45 -2.15
C PRO A 90 -6.04 -20.19 -2.30
N LEU A 91 -4.99 -20.24 -3.12
CA LEU A 91 -4.12 -19.09 -3.35
C LEU A 91 -4.83 -17.94 -4.08
N ALA A 92 -5.65 -18.25 -5.08
CA ALA A 92 -6.47 -17.26 -5.77
C ALA A 92 -7.45 -16.59 -4.80
N ALA A 93 -8.09 -17.37 -3.93
CA ALA A 93 -9.03 -16.86 -2.94
C ALA A 93 -8.35 -15.93 -1.92
N VAL A 94 -7.20 -16.34 -1.35
CA VAL A 94 -6.52 -15.51 -0.34
C VAL A 94 -5.96 -14.20 -0.93
N ILE A 95 -5.50 -14.21 -2.19
CA ILE A 95 -5.09 -12.98 -2.89
C ILE A 95 -6.29 -12.07 -3.12
N ALA A 96 -7.39 -12.62 -3.64
CA ALA A 96 -8.60 -11.85 -3.89
C ALA A 96 -9.15 -11.23 -2.60
N ASP A 97 -9.20 -12.01 -1.52
CA ASP A 97 -9.59 -11.53 -0.19
C ASP A 97 -8.68 -10.41 0.29
N ALA A 98 -7.36 -10.64 0.30
CA ALA A 98 -6.39 -9.67 0.81
C ALA A 98 -6.40 -8.36 0.02
N TYR A 99 -6.54 -8.41 -1.31
CA TYR A 99 -6.56 -7.22 -2.16
C TYR A 99 -7.83 -6.40 -1.95
N ILE A 100 -9.02 -7.02 -2.04
CA ILE A 100 -10.29 -6.32 -1.88
C ILE A 100 -10.45 -5.80 -0.44
N GLU A 101 -10.06 -6.58 0.58
CA GLU A 101 -10.08 -6.13 1.97
C GLU A 101 -9.09 -5.00 2.23
N CYS A 102 -7.92 -5.01 1.59
CA CYS A 102 -6.96 -3.91 1.69
C CYS A 102 -7.63 -2.59 1.31
N VAL A 103 -8.33 -2.55 0.16
CA VAL A 103 -9.01 -1.34 -0.32
C VAL A 103 -10.18 -0.93 0.58
N LEU A 104 -10.93 -1.91 1.10
CA LEU A 104 -12.08 -1.65 1.99
C LEU A 104 -11.68 -1.20 3.40
N LEU A 105 -10.61 -1.76 3.94
CA LEU A 105 -10.09 -1.48 5.27
C LEU A 105 -9.01 -0.38 5.25
N GLN A 106 -8.93 0.37 4.15
CA GLN A 106 -8.28 1.68 4.14
C GLN A 106 -8.92 2.49 5.27
N GLY A 107 -8.17 2.68 6.36
CA GLY A 107 -8.63 3.46 7.50
C GLY A 107 -9.12 4.84 7.07
N ARG A 108 -9.81 5.56 7.96
CA ARG A 108 -10.46 6.85 7.65
C ARG A 108 -9.53 7.87 6.97
N GLU A 109 -8.23 7.76 7.22
CA GLU A 109 -7.22 8.71 6.79
C GLU A 109 -6.70 8.45 5.36
N MET A 110 -6.63 7.19 4.92
CA MET A 110 -5.96 6.85 3.67
C MET A 110 -6.64 7.42 2.41
N PRO A 111 -7.98 7.40 2.28
CA PRO A 111 -8.66 8.02 1.14
C PRO A 111 -8.33 9.52 1.00
N ASN A 112 -8.16 10.22 2.12
CA ASN A 112 -7.80 11.65 2.11
C ASN A 112 -6.34 11.87 1.70
N VAL A 113 -5.42 10.99 2.12
CA VAL A 113 -4.02 11.01 1.64
C VAL A 113 -3.97 10.79 0.12
N MET A 114 -4.72 9.81 -0.38
CA MET A 114 -4.83 9.52 -1.81
C MET A 114 -5.45 10.67 -2.60
N ALA A 115 -6.50 11.29 -2.09
CA ALA A 115 -7.10 12.47 -2.69
C ALA A 115 -6.10 13.63 -2.79
N ALA A 116 -5.35 13.89 -1.71
CA ALA A 116 -4.33 14.96 -1.69
C ALA A 116 -3.13 14.70 -2.63
N LEU A 117 -2.88 13.44 -2.97
CA LEU A 117 -1.84 13.01 -3.90
C LEU A 117 -2.33 12.89 -5.35
N THR A 118 -3.63 13.05 -5.61
CA THR A 118 -4.18 12.85 -6.94
C THR A 118 -3.58 13.86 -7.94
N GLY A 119 -3.04 13.35 -9.04
CA GLY A 119 -2.38 14.15 -10.07
C GLY A 119 -0.91 14.49 -9.81
N THR A 120 -0.30 14.01 -8.73
CA THR A 120 1.13 14.21 -8.46
C THR A 120 2.00 13.07 -9.05
N PRO A 121 3.24 13.35 -9.47
CA PRO A 121 4.14 12.32 -10.00
C PRO A 121 4.55 11.28 -8.95
N GLU A 122 4.55 11.64 -7.66
CA GLU A 122 4.87 10.70 -6.58
C GLU A 122 3.83 9.59 -6.48
N LEU A 123 2.55 9.92 -6.64
CA LEU A 123 1.48 8.91 -6.61
C LEU A 123 1.52 8.00 -7.83
N GLU A 124 1.76 8.57 -9.00
CA GLU A 124 1.90 7.79 -10.24
C GLU A 124 3.04 6.78 -10.11
N LYS A 125 4.18 7.23 -9.57
CA LYS A 125 5.31 6.35 -9.30
C LYS A 125 4.96 5.25 -8.29
N LEU A 126 4.30 5.60 -7.19
CA LEU A 126 3.88 4.61 -6.18
C LEU A 126 2.96 3.53 -6.76
N ARG A 127 1.97 3.93 -7.57
CA ARG A 127 1.08 2.98 -8.24
C ARG A 127 1.84 2.06 -9.19
N GLN A 128 2.78 2.61 -9.97
CA GLN A 128 3.62 1.83 -10.87
C GLN A 128 4.49 0.83 -10.12
N ASP A 129 5.17 1.27 -9.05
CA ASP A 129 6.03 0.43 -8.22
C ASP A 129 5.21 -0.70 -7.57
N TYR A 130 4.03 -0.37 -7.02
CA TYR A 130 3.11 -1.35 -6.42
C TYR A 130 2.59 -2.37 -7.44
N ALA A 131 2.14 -1.92 -8.62
CA ALA A 131 1.67 -2.80 -9.68
C ALA A 131 2.76 -3.79 -10.12
N MET A 132 3.99 -3.30 -10.31
CA MET A 132 5.13 -4.13 -10.69
C MET A 132 5.48 -5.17 -9.62
N GLU A 133 5.49 -4.77 -8.34
CA GLU A 133 5.75 -5.70 -7.23
C GLU A 133 4.66 -6.77 -7.14
N PHE A 134 3.39 -6.37 -7.22
CA PHE A 134 2.25 -7.27 -7.16
C PHE A 134 2.24 -8.28 -8.32
N ILE A 135 2.49 -7.82 -9.55
CA ILE A 135 2.58 -8.67 -10.74
C ILE A 135 3.74 -9.67 -10.63
N SER A 136 4.90 -9.21 -10.16
CA SER A 136 6.06 -10.07 -9.94
C SER A 136 5.77 -11.16 -8.90
N LYS A 137 5.09 -10.80 -7.82
CA LYS A 137 4.65 -11.73 -6.78
C LYS A 137 3.68 -12.77 -7.33
N CYS A 138 2.64 -12.35 -8.05
CA CYS A 138 1.67 -13.26 -8.66
C CYS A 138 2.33 -14.21 -9.66
N ARG A 139 3.26 -13.72 -10.50
CA ARG A 139 4.03 -14.56 -11.41
C ARG A 139 4.77 -15.66 -10.64
N THR A 140 5.49 -15.29 -9.59
CA THR A 140 6.29 -16.22 -8.79
C THR A 140 5.42 -17.27 -8.11
N LEU A 141 4.28 -16.84 -7.56
CA LEU A 141 3.35 -17.70 -6.84
C LEU A 141 2.66 -18.72 -7.75
N PHE A 142 2.25 -18.31 -8.95
CA PHE A 142 1.48 -19.15 -9.86
C PHE A 142 2.35 -19.88 -10.91
N ALA A 143 3.62 -19.52 -11.10
CA ALA A 143 4.51 -20.21 -12.03
C ALA A 143 4.58 -21.74 -11.83
N PRO A 144 4.66 -22.28 -10.59
CA PRO A 144 4.66 -23.74 -10.38
C PRO A 144 3.33 -24.42 -10.70
N LEU A 145 2.24 -23.64 -10.78
CA LEU A 145 0.87 -24.13 -10.96
C LEU A 145 0.37 -23.97 -12.40
N HIS A 146 1.13 -23.28 -13.25
CA HIS A 146 0.81 -23.05 -14.65
C HIS A 146 1.47 -24.12 -15.53
N SER A 147 0.68 -24.78 -16.39
CA SER A 147 1.17 -25.88 -17.24
C SER A 147 1.87 -25.38 -18.51
N ASP A 148 3.10 -25.85 -18.75
CA ASP A 148 3.90 -25.82 -20.00
C ASP A 148 4.15 -24.49 -20.73
N ASN A 149 3.51 -23.38 -20.34
CA ASN A 149 3.79 -22.05 -20.87
C ASN A 149 4.10 -21.08 -19.73
N ALA A 150 4.86 -20.01 -19.99
CA ALA A 150 5.06 -18.96 -19.00
C ALA A 150 3.82 -18.06 -18.94
N LEU A 151 3.44 -17.62 -17.73
CA LEU A 151 2.36 -16.65 -17.56
C LEU A 151 2.67 -15.38 -18.37
N ARG A 152 1.79 -15.06 -19.32
CA ARG A 152 1.94 -13.88 -20.20
C ARG A 152 1.82 -12.59 -19.38
N ASP A 153 2.73 -11.66 -19.60
CA ASP A 153 2.75 -10.34 -18.93
C ASP A 153 1.40 -9.62 -19.04
N ALA A 154 0.80 -9.62 -20.24
CA ALA A 154 -0.49 -8.99 -20.49
C ALA A 154 -1.63 -9.62 -19.66
N ALA A 155 -1.56 -10.92 -19.35
CA ALA A 155 -2.57 -11.59 -18.55
C ALA A 155 -2.47 -11.19 -17.07
N LEU A 156 -1.25 -11.02 -16.55
CA LEU A 156 -1.01 -10.51 -15.19
C LEU A 156 -1.47 -9.06 -15.04
N TRP A 157 -1.20 -8.21 -16.05
CA TRP A 157 -1.71 -6.83 -16.08
C TRP A 157 -3.23 -6.78 -16.18
N ALA A 158 -3.86 -7.66 -16.97
CA ALA A 158 -5.32 -7.75 -17.04
C ALA A 158 -5.93 -8.17 -15.69
N MET A 159 -5.32 -9.12 -14.98
CA MET A 159 -5.74 -9.53 -13.64
C MET A 159 -5.58 -8.39 -12.62
N PHE A 160 -4.47 -7.66 -12.65
CA PHE A 160 -4.26 -6.48 -11.79
C PHE A 160 -5.31 -5.39 -12.05
N GLY A 161 -5.58 -5.07 -13.32
CA GLY A 161 -6.63 -4.13 -13.70
C GLY A 161 -8.03 -4.59 -13.27
N ALA A 162 -8.31 -5.90 -13.29
CA ALA A 162 -9.55 -6.44 -12.72
C ALA A 162 -9.61 -6.22 -11.21
N ALA A 163 -8.51 -6.44 -10.47
CA ALA A 163 -8.45 -6.18 -9.04
C ALA A 163 -8.71 -4.70 -8.71
N GLU A 164 -8.09 -3.77 -9.44
CA GLU A 164 -8.33 -2.32 -9.29
C GLU A 164 -9.79 -1.95 -9.61
N GLY A 165 -10.31 -2.41 -10.74
CA GLY A 165 -11.66 -2.12 -11.19
C GLY A 165 -12.74 -2.65 -10.22
N LEU A 166 -12.56 -3.88 -9.74
CA LEU A 166 -13.47 -4.48 -8.74
C LEU A 166 -13.41 -3.73 -7.42
N SER A 167 -12.23 -3.35 -6.96
CA SER A 167 -12.06 -2.56 -5.73
C SER A 167 -12.74 -1.19 -5.82
N TRP A 168 -12.62 -0.54 -6.98
CA TRP A 168 -13.30 0.72 -7.26
C TRP A 168 -14.82 0.55 -7.30
N ALA A 169 -15.32 -0.51 -7.95
CA ALA A 169 -16.74 -0.82 -8.01
C ALA A 169 -17.36 -1.04 -6.63
N VAL A 170 -16.64 -1.72 -5.72
CA VAL A 170 -17.06 -1.87 -4.31
C VAL A 170 -17.09 -0.52 -3.60
N THR A 171 -16.06 0.32 -3.79
CA THR A 171 -15.96 1.64 -3.15
C THR A 171 -17.12 2.57 -3.55
N MET A 172 -17.60 2.46 -4.79
CA MET A 172 -18.78 3.20 -5.26
C MET A 172 -20.10 2.54 -4.84
N GLY A 173 -20.08 1.37 -4.20
CA GLY A 173 -21.27 0.60 -3.85
C GLY A 173 -22.01 -0.02 -5.04
N ALA A 174 -21.33 -0.19 -6.19
CA ALA A 174 -21.92 -0.80 -7.38
C ALA A 174 -22.06 -2.34 -7.25
N ILE A 175 -21.15 -2.96 -6.49
CA ILE A 175 -21.16 -4.37 -6.12
C ILE A 175 -20.73 -4.52 -4.66
N ASP A 176 -21.07 -5.62 -4.02
CA ASP A 176 -20.58 -5.92 -2.67
C ASP A 176 -19.17 -6.54 -2.69
N ALA A 177 -18.53 -6.56 -1.51
CA ALA A 177 -17.19 -7.10 -1.34
C ALA A 177 -17.09 -8.59 -1.69
N ALA A 178 -18.14 -9.38 -1.40
CA ALA A 178 -18.14 -10.82 -1.65
C ALA A 178 -18.19 -11.12 -3.16
N GLN A 179 -18.98 -10.35 -3.91
CA GLN A 179 -19.02 -10.41 -5.37
C GLN A 179 -17.65 -10.08 -5.97
N ALA A 180 -17.01 -8.99 -5.51
CA ALA A 180 -15.68 -8.60 -5.99
C ALA A 180 -14.61 -9.66 -5.70
N LYS A 181 -14.61 -10.23 -4.49
CA LYS A 181 -13.68 -11.30 -4.10
C LYS A 181 -13.86 -12.56 -4.95
N ALA A 182 -15.11 -12.97 -5.17
CA ALA A 182 -15.42 -14.14 -5.99
C ALA A 182 -14.98 -13.94 -7.45
N GLU A 183 -15.30 -12.79 -8.05
CA GLU A 183 -14.94 -12.48 -9.43
C GLU A 183 -13.42 -12.39 -9.62
N LEU A 184 -12.71 -11.74 -8.69
CA LEU A 184 -11.25 -11.66 -8.75
C LEU A 184 -10.58 -13.03 -8.61
N ARG A 185 -11.08 -13.89 -7.71
CA ARG A 185 -10.61 -15.27 -7.59
C ARG A 185 -10.78 -16.01 -8.92
N ASP A 186 -11.96 -15.92 -9.52
CA ASP A 186 -12.27 -16.63 -10.77
C ASP A 186 -11.45 -16.08 -11.95
N ALA A 187 -11.17 -14.77 -11.97
CA ALA A 187 -10.27 -14.15 -12.93
C ALA A 187 -8.82 -14.66 -12.78
N ILE A 188 -8.33 -14.84 -11.54
CA ILE A 188 -6.99 -15.40 -11.26
C ILE A 188 -6.93 -16.87 -11.71
N VAL A 189 -7.92 -17.69 -11.35
CA VAL A 189 -7.99 -19.10 -11.77
C VAL A 189 -8.00 -19.19 -13.30
N GLY A 190 -8.88 -18.43 -13.95
CA GLY A 190 -8.98 -18.40 -15.40
C GLY A 190 -7.71 -17.89 -16.08
N MET A 191 -6.97 -16.97 -15.46
CA MET A 191 -5.66 -16.52 -15.96
C MET A 191 -4.63 -17.66 -15.93
N VAL A 192 -4.60 -18.44 -14.85
CA VAL A 192 -3.63 -19.54 -14.67
C VAL A 192 -3.99 -20.78 -15.48
N GLU A 193 -5.27 -21.04 -15.74
CA GLU A 193 -5.69 -22.20 -16.54
C GLU A 193 -5.70 -21.95 -18.05
N LYS A 194 -5.78 -20.69 -18.49
CA LYS A 194 -5.75 -20.32 -19.91
C LYS A 194 -4.40 -20.65 -20.54
N ARG A 195 -4.43 -21.48 -21.59
CA ARG A 195 -3.28 -21.82 -22.43
C ARG A 195 -2.89 -20.70 -23.41
#